data_AF-A0A962X0P5-F1
#
_entry.id   AF-A0A962X0P5-F1
#
_cell.length_a   1.000
_cell.length_b   1.000
_cell.length_c   1.000
_cell.angle_alpha   90.00
_cell.angle_beta   90.00
_cell.angle_gamma   90.00
#
_symmetry.space_group_name_H-M   'P 1'
#
loop_
_entity.id
_entity.type
_entity.pdbx_description
1 polymer ?
#
loop_
_entity_poly.entity_id
_entity_poly.type
_entity_poly.pdbx_seq_one_letter_code
_entity_poly.pdbx_strand_id
1 'polypeptide(L)'
;MSKPPTESLGSEAECAEIAKTNSNGNLRIAALDQVTSQHLIDDIARNSIGSNLRIRALQRVQTGDVLQEIIATDEDPRVRVAALQRLAELDGKFELLTGEFLTKQLAQEAWTMRLATIELIAQQVQMQQMGPAQLVATALLDPVEEVSKRAFAALPHSRDSEQIARNSVHPSVRIAALEHIANPDVRLQICLEEGFEQVQKKACEGLGDVGLQDLFNADVAEALKVHAVEQIEQFPLLISVARQRLEYEHGKHALLRLRQALHNALASQSICPYCNGSGKGRSGGTLAGGSWGGGSWSHRCEHCDGYGHLAPRMESEQFEQRVINTIAEVLPLSPSEEQLARQVLGG
;
A
#
# COMPACT_ATOMS: atom_id res chain seq x y z
N MET A 1 17.40 -35.99 -22.32
CA MET A 1 16.91 -35.65 -23.67
C MET A 1 18.08 -35.03 -24.42
N SER A 2 18.59 -35.71 -25.44
CA SER A 2 19.75 -35.25 -26.21
C SER A 2 19.32 -34.14 -27.18
N LYS A 3 20.05 -33.01 -27.18
CA LYS A 3 19.88 -31.92 -28.16
C LYS A 3 19.96 -32.51 -29.59
N PRO A 4 19.09 -32.09 -30.54
CA PRO A 4 19.23 -32.51 -31.93
C PRO A 4 20.58 -32.03 -32.51
N PRO A 5 21.15 -32.72 -33.51
CA PRO A 5 22.38 -32.29 -34.15
C PRO A 5 22.07 -31.02 -34.94
N THR A 6 22.62 -29.89 -34.48
CA THR A 6 22.61 -28.65 -35.25
C THR A 6 23.62 -28.78 -36.37
N GLU A 7 23.16 -28.77 -37.62
CA GLU A 7 24.03 -28.54 -38.76
C GLU A 7 24.84 -27.25 -38.51
N SER A 8 26.15 -27.33 -38.73
CA SER A 8 27.08 -26.20 -38.58
C SER A 8 26.63 -25.09 -39.55
N LEU A 9 26.30 -23.90 -39.04
CA LEU A 9 25.85 -22.77 -39.86
C LEU A 9 27.00 -22.07 -40.60
N GLY A 10 28.24 -22.40 -40.23
CA GLY A 10 29.47 -21.86 -40.79
C GLY A 10 30.58 -21.81 -39.73
N SER A 11 31.62 -21.04 -40.01
CA SER A 11 32.60 -20.62 -38.99
C SER A 11 31.96 -19.75 -37.91
N GLU A 12 32.63 -19.58 -36.75
CA GLU A 12 32.11 -18.69 -35.69
C GLU A 12 31.94 -17.24 -36.18
N ALA A 13 32.84 -16.75 -37.04
CA ALA A 13 32.75 -15.41 -37.61
C ALA A 13 31.52 -15.25 -38.51
N GLU A 14 31.23 -16.24 -39.35
CA GLU A 14 30.01 -16.26 -40.16
C GLU A 14 28.76 -16.33 -39.28
N CYS A 15 28.79 -17.13 -38.21
CA CYS A 15 27.70 -17.18 -37.24
C CYS A 15 27.51 -15.82 -36.54
N ALA A 16 28.58 -15.11 -36.21
CA ALA A 16 28.48 -13.77 -35.62
C ALA A 16 27.86 -12.75 -36.59
N GLU A 17 28.24 -12.78 -37.86
CA GLU A 17 27.62 -11.92 -38.89
C GLU A 17 26.14 -12.24 -39.10
N ILE A 18 25.78 -13.53 -39.16
CA ILE A 18 24.39 -13.98 -39.22
C ILE A 18 23.63 -13.48 -37.99
N ALA A 19 24.18 -13.66 -36.79
CA ALA A 19 23.58 -13.20 -35.54
C ALA A 19 23.35 -11.68 -35.54
N LYS A 20 24.28 -10.87 -36.08
CA LYS A 20 24.12 -9.41 -36.10
C LYS A 20 23.07 -8.91 -37.07
N THR A 21 23.04 -9.45 -38.29
CA THR A 21 22.40 -8.76 -39.43
C THR A 21 21.28 -9.53 -40.12
N ASN A 22 21.19 -10.87 -39.94
CA ASN A 22 20.24 -11.68 -40.70
C ASN A 22 18.79 -11.27 -40.38
N SER A 23 17.92 -11.18 -41.38
CA SER A 23 16.52 -10.77 -41.17
C SER A 23 15.69 -11.81 -40.40
N ASN A 24 16.03 -13.10 -40.51
CA ASN A 24 15.34 -14.19 -39.82
C ASN A 24 15.83 -14.32 -38.37
N GLY A 25 14.96 -13.97 -37.41
CA GLY A 25 15.27 -14.02 -35.99
C GLY A 25 15.65 -15.40 -35.46
N ASN A 26 15.10 -16.48 -36.03
CA ASN A 26 15.44 -17.84 -35.62
C ASN A 26 16.86 -18.22 -36.06
N LEU A 27 17.29 -17.78 -37.25
CA LEU A 27 18.67 -17.97 -37.70
C LEU A 27 19.64 -17.16 -36.85
N ARG A 28 19.29 -15.92 -36.47
CA ARG A 28 20.11 -15.13 -35.55
C ARG A 28 20.34 -15.83 -34.22
N ILE A 29 19.29 -16.41 -33.65
CA ILE A 29 19.35 -17.17 -32.39
C ILE A 29 20.23 -18.41 -32.55
N ALA A 30 19.99 -19.21 -33.60
CA ALA A 30 20.76 -20.43 -33.86
C ALA A 30 22.24 -20.13 -34.09
N ALA A 31 22.54 -19.01 -34.74
CA ALA A 31 23.92 -18.56 -34.96
C ALA A 31 24.59 -18.09 -33.67
N LEU A 32 23.92 -17.29 -32.84
CA LEU A 32 24.44 -16.92 -31.51
C LEU A 32 24.75 -18.16 -30.66
N ASP A 33 23.91 -19.19 -30.72
CA ASP A 33 24.13 -20.45 -29.97
C ASP A 33 25.38 -21.22 -30.42
N GLN A 34 25.90 -20.95 -31.63
CA GLN A 34 27.15 -21.55 -32.16
C GLN A 34 28.40 -20.70 -31.90
N VAL A 35 28.26 -19.42 -31.54
CA VAL A 35 29.39 -18.54 -31.24
C VAL A 35 29.86 -18.77 -29.80
N THR A 36 31.13 -19.10 -29.58
CA THR A 36 31.71 -19.26 -28.23
C THR A 36 32.78 -18.23 -27.89
N SER A 37 33.44 -17.65 -28.90
CA SER A 37 34.43 -16.59 -28.71
C SER A 37 33.83 -15.34 -28.05
N GLN A 38 34.39 -14.91 -26.92
CA GLN A 38 33.88 -13.75 -26.15
C GLN A 38 33.87 -12.45 -26.96
N HIS A 39 34.91 -12.15 -27.75
CA HIS A 39 34.93 -10.94 -28.56
C HIS A 39 33.80 -10.89 -29.61
N LEU A 40 33.35 -12.04 -30.12
CA LEU A 40 32.20 -12.12 -31.03
C LEU A 40 30.88 -11.98 -30.27
N ILE A 41 30.78 -12.54 -29.06
CA ILE A 41 29.61 -12.36 -28.19
C ILE A 41 29.45 -10.88 -27.82
N ASP A 42 30.54 -10.20 -27.45
CA ASP A 42 30.57 -8.78 -27.14
C ASP A 42 30.15 -7.93 -28.35
N ASP A 43 30.62 -8.28 -29.55
CA ASP A 43 30.22 -7.62 -30.80
C ASP A 43 28.72 -7.83 -31.11
N ILE A 44 28.20 -9.04 -30.93
CA ILE A 44 26.75 -9.30 -31.10
C ILE A 44 25.93 -8.52 -30.08
N ALA A 45 26.37 -8.47 -28.81
CA ALA A 45 25.70 -7.75 -27.75
C ALA A 45 25.62 -6.23 -28.02
N ARG A 46 26.63 -5.66 -28.68
CA ARG A 46 26.67 -4.24 -29.09
C ARG A 46 25.84 -3.99 -30.34
N ASN A 47 25.98 -4.82 -31.37
CA ASN A 47 25.69 -4.43 -32.74
C ASN A 47 24.56 -5.23 -33.41
N SER A 48 23.98 -6.24 -32.74
CA SER A 48 22.85 -6.97 -33.33
C SER A 48 21.65 -6.05 -33.56
N ILE A 49 21.04 -6.14 -34.74
CA ILE A 49 19.84 -5.37 -35.10
C ILE A 49 18.64 -5.66 -34.21
N GLY A 50 18.57 -6.87 -33.63
CA GLY A 50 17.47 -7.28 -32.77
C GLY A 50 17.81 -7.10 -31.30
N SER A 51 17.09 -6.22 -30.59
CA SER A 51 17.31 -5.99 -29.16
C SER A 51 17.11 -7.24 -28.30
N ASN A 52 16.14 -8.11 -28.63
CA ASN A 52 15.99 -9.41 -27.96
C ASN A 52 17.23 -10.30 -28.09
N LEU A 53 17.94 -10.23 -29.21
CA LEU A 53 19.18 -10.98 -29.40
C LEU A 53 20.34 -10.32 -28.64
N ARG A 54 20.40 -8.98 -28.61
CA ARG A 54 21.36 -8.25 -27.76
C ARG A 54 21.19 -8.65 -26.29
N ILE A 55 19.96 -8.68 -25.78
CA ILE A 55 19.63 -9.17 -24.41
C ILE A 55 20.10 -10.61 -24.19
N ARG A 56 19.87 -11.50 -25.16
CA ARG A 56 20.34 -12.90 -25.05
C ARG A 56 21.87 -13.00 -25.08
N ALA A 57 22.54 -12.18 -25.88
CA ALA A 57 23.99 -12.13 -25.93
C ALA A 57 24.58 -11.59 -24.61
N LEU A 58 23.95 -10.57 -24.01
CA LEU A 58 24.34 -10.01 -22.72
C LEU A 58 24.44 -11.05 -21.61
N GLN A 59 23.56 -12.05 -21.58
CA GLN A 59 23.63 -13.16 -20.61
C GLN A 59 24.95 -13.94 -20.67
N ARG A 60 25.69 -13.83 -21.78
CA ARG A 60 26.94 -14.54 -22.04
C ARG A 60 28.17 -13.63 -22.05
N VAL A 61 27.96 -12.31 -22.00
CA VAL A 61 29.03 -11.32 -21.84
C VAL A 61 29.69 -11.51 -20.48
N GLN A 62 31.02 -11.41 -20.47
CA GLN A 62 31.87 -11.55 -19.28
C GLN A 62 32.74 -10.30 -19.03
N THR A 63 32.64 -9.29 -19.90
CA THR A 63 33.48 -8.10 -19.88
C THR A 63 32.72 -6.91 -19.28
N GLY A 64 33.13 -6.41 -18.11
CA GLY A 64 32.47 -5.31 -17.42
C GLY A 64 32.40 -4.02 -18.25
N ASP A 65 33.49 -3.66 -18.93
CA ASP A 65 33.57 -2.45 -19.76
C ASP A 65 32.56 -2.46 -20.92
N VAL A 66 32.34 -3.64 -21.53
CA VAL A 66 31.33 -3.81 -22.58
C VAL A 66 29.93 -3.55 -22.04
N LEU A 67 29.63 -4.05 -20.84
CA LEU A 67 28.34 -3.83 -20.20
C LEU A 67 28.14 -2.36 -19.85
N GLN A 68 29.16 -1.68 -19.30
CA GLN A 68 29.08 -0.25 -18.98
C GLN A 68 28.83 0.60 -20.22
N GLU A 69 29.48 0.28 -21.34
CA GLU A 69 29.25 0.95 -22.61
C GLU A 69 27.82 0.75 -23.10
N ILE A 70 27.31 -0.50 -23.09
CA ILE A 70 25.94 -0.81 -23.52
C ILE A 70 24.91 -0.10 -22.61
N ILE A 71 25.14 -0.06 -21.29
CA ILE A 71 24.31 0.70 -20.35
C ILE A 71 24.31 2.20 -20.72
N ALA A 72 25.44 2.76 -21.14
CA ALA A 72 25.53 4.18 -21.45
C ALA A 72 24.99 4.56 -22.85
N THR A 73 24.92 3.61 -23.79
CA THR A 73 24.77 3.95 -25.22
C THR A 73 23.66 3.22 -25.96
N ASP A 74 23.18 2.06 -25.48
CA ASP A 74 22.15 1.32 -26.22
C ASP A 74 20.83 2.10 -26.26
N GLU A 75 20.20 2.15 -27.42
CA GLU A 75 18.95 2.88 -27.63
C GLU A 75 17.75 2.25 -26.91
N ASP A 76 17.75 0.92 -26.72
CA ASP A 76 16.64 0.18 -26.12
C ASP A 76 16.84 0.07 -24.60
N PRO A 77 15.98 0.71 -23.78
CA PRO A 77 16.12 0.66 -22.33
C PRO A 77 16.08 -0.75 -21.74
N ARG A 78 15.47 -1.73 -22.43
CA ARG A 78 15.46 -3.13 -21.98
C ARG A 78 16.82 -3.77 -22.12
N VAL A 79 17.58 -3.40 -23.15
CA VAL A 79 18.96 -3.84 -23.33
C VAL A 79 19.84 -3.21 -22.26
N ARG A 80 19.66 -1.90 -21.99
CA ARG A 80 20.37 -1.20 -20.89
C ARG A 80 20.10 -1.86 -19.53
N VAL A 81 18.85 -2.16 -19.21
CA VAL A 81 18.47 -2.87 -17.97
C VAL A 81 19.12 -4.25 -17.89
N ALA A 82 19.06 -5.03 -18.98
CA ALA A 82 19.70 -6.36 -19.01
C ALA A 82 21.22 -6.28 -18.82
N ALA A 83 21.87 -5.27 -19.41
CA ALA A 83 23.30 -5.05 -19.25
C ALA A 83 23.65 -4.64 -17.81
N LEU A 84 22.83 -3.78 -17.18
CA LEU A 84 22.99 -3.40 -15.77
C LEU A 84 22.84 -4.59 -14.83
N GLN A 85 21.81 -5.42 -15.04
CA GLN A 85 21.61 -6.64 -14.26
C GLN A 85 22.78 -7.61 -14.43
N ARG A 86 23.24 -7.80 -15.67
CA ARG A 86 24.40 -8.65 -15.95
C ARG A 86 25.67 -8.14 -15.28
N LEU A 87 25.88 -6.82 -15.29
CA LEU A 87 27.04 -6.19 -14.64
C LEU A 87 27.00 -6.44 -13.13
N ALA A 88 25.83 -6.33 -12.51
CA ALA A 88 25.64 -6.63 -11.10
C ALA A 88 25.90 -8.13 -10.76
N GLU A 89 25.49 -9.05 -11.64
CA GLU A 89 25.76 -10.48 -11.48
C GLU A 89 27.24 -10.83 -11.60
N LEU A 90 27.93 -10.29 -12.61
CA LEU A 90 29.31 -10.63 -12.93
C LEU A 90 30.28 -10.28 -11.81
N ASP A 91 30.09 -9.10 -11.21
CA ASP A 91 31.06 -8.59 -10.25
C ASP A 91 30.97 -9.35 -8.91
N GLY A 92 29.85 -10.03 -8.62
CA GLY A 92 29.62 -10.81 -7.38
C GLY A 92 29.71 -10.01 -6.07
N LYS A 93 30.18 -8.78 -6.16
CA LYS A 93 30.43 -7.73 -5.18
C LYS A 93 30.51 -6.45 -6.02
N PHE A 94 29.52 -5.59 -5.83
CA PHE A 94 29.27 -4.26 -6.39
C PHE A 94 30.45 -3.26 -6.56
N GLU A 95 31.70 -3.67 -6.56
CA GLU A 95 32.89 -2.81 -6.56
C GLU A 95 32.96 -1.89 -7.80
N LEU A 96 32.45 -2.33 -8.97
CA LEU A 96 32.35 -1.47 -10.16
C LEU A 96 31.05 -0.64 -10.23
N LEU A 97 29.99 -1.03 -9.52
CA LEU A 97 28.75 -0.27 -9.44
C LEU A 97 28.87 0.81 -8.36
N THR A 98 29.74 1.80 -8.61
CA THR A 98 29.90 2.92 -7.70
C THR A 98 28.58 3.69 -7.56
N GLY A 99 28.40 4.35 -6.41
CA GLY A 99 27.22 5.20 -6.21
C GLY A 99 27.08 6.29 -7.25
N GLU A 100 28.20 6.81 -7.75
CA GLU A 100 28.21 7.77 -8.85
C GLU A 100 27.65 7.18 -10.15
N PHE A 101 28.06 5.96 -10.52
CA PHE A 101 27.55 5.28 -11.71
C PHE A 101 26.03 5.09 -11.64
N LEU A 102 25.53 4.52 -10.54
CA LEU A 102 24.10 4.28 -10.36
C LEU A 102 23.30 5.60 -10.31
N THR A 103 23.81 6.62 -9.62
CA THR A 103 23.13 7.92 -9.53
C THR A 103 23.03 8.60 -10.89
N LYS A 104 24.06 8.50 -11.72
CA LYS A 104 24.03 9.03 -13.09
C LYS A 104 22.95 8.35 -13.94
N GLN A 105 22.82 7.03 -13.83
CA GLN A 105 21.77 6.27 -14.53
C GLN A 105 20.36 6.63 -14.04
N LEU A 106 20.22 7.10 -12.81
CA LEU A 106 18.91 7.45 -12.28
C LEU A 106 18.37 8.78 -12.84
N ALA A 107 19.23 9.73 -13.20
CA ALA A 107 18.81 11.12 -13.43
C ALA A 107 18.13 11.38 -14.78
N GLN A 108 18.34 10.57 -15.82
CA GLN A 108 17.93 10.90 -17.21
C GLN A 108 17.33 9.73 -18.00
N GLU A 109 17.15 8.58 -17.36
CA GLU A 109 16.85 7.33 -18.06
C GLU A 109 15.35 7.00 -18.07
N ALA A 110 14.96 6.06 -18.94
CA ALA A 110 13.62 5.47 -18.93
C ALA A 110 13.27 4.92 -17.53
N TRP A 111 12.00 4.98 -17.15
CA TRP A 111 11.57 4.61 -15.80
C TRP A 111 11.94 3.17 -15.41
N THR A 112 12.02 2.24 -16.38
CA THR A 112 12.47 0.85 -16.14
C THR A 112 13.93 0.78 -15.73
N MET A 113 14.78 1.64 -16.28
CA MET A 113 16.19 1.74 -15.92
C MET A 113 16.35 2.37 -14.53
N ARG A 114 15.54 3.41 -14.23
CA ARG A 114 15.50 3.99 -12.88
C ARG A 114 15.06 2.97 -11.84
N LEU A 115 14.05 2.16 -12.14
CA LEU A 115 13.57 1.10 -11.25
C LEU A 115 14.67 0.05 -10.99
N ALA A 116 15.31 -0.46 -12.05
CA ALA A 116 16.41 -1.42 -11.91
C ALA A 116 17.60 -0.83 -11.12
N THR A 117 17.90 0.45 -11.35
CA THR A 117 18.94 1.17 -10.61
C THR A 117 18.59 1.30 -9.12
N ILE A 118 17.33 1.59 -8.79
CA ILE A 118 16.86 1.66 -7.39
C ILE A 118 16.95 0.31 -6.69
N GLU A 119 16.68 -0.80 -7.38
CA GLU A 119 16.87 -2.15 -6.81
C GLU A 119 18.33 -2.40 -6.40
N LEU A 120 19.27 -1.97 -7.23
CA LEU A 120 20.70 -2.09 -6.93
C LEU A 120 21.15 -1.14 -5.81
N ILE A 121 20.69 0.12 -5.82
CA ILE A 121 20.94 1.08 -4.74
C ILE A 121 20.38 0.52 -3.42
N ALA A 122 19.16 -0.02 -3.43
CA ALA A 122 18.52 -0.62 -2.26
C ALA A 122 19.36 -1.74 -1.67
N GLN A 123 19.90 -2.62 -2.51
CA GLN A 123 20.77 -3.70 -2.07
C GLN A 123 22.06 -3.15 -1.43
N GLN A 124 22.69 -2.13 -2.01
CA GLN A 124 23.89 -1.50 -1.44
C GLN A 124 23.60 -0.79 -0.11
N VAL A 125 22.45 -0.13 0.02
CA VAL A 125 22.00 0.48 1.29
C VAL A 125 21.79 -0.60 2.35
N GLN A 126 21.15 -1.72 2.00
CA GLN A 126 20.97 -2.86 2.91
C GLN A 126 22.30 -3.46 3.37
N MET A 127 23.29 -3.53 2.49
CA MET A 127 24.66 -3.98 2.81
C MET A 127 25.51 -2.91 3.52
N GLN A 128 24.94 -1.73 3.83
CA GLN A 128 25.65 -0.60 4.46
C GLN A 128 26.83 -0.07 3.64
N GLN A 129 26.81 -0.28 2.32
CA GLN A 129 27.83 0.21 1.38
C GLN A 129 27.47 1.59 0.80
N MET A 130 26.23 2.04 1.00
CA MET A 130 25.73 3.33 0.55
C MET A 130 24.72 3.91 1.55
N GLY A 131 24.66 5.24 1.64
CA GLY A 131 23.60 5.92 2.41
C GLY A 131 22.26 5.98 1.68
N PRO A 132 21.13 6.16 2.39
CA PRO A 132 19.79 6.14 1.79
C PRO A 132 19.40 7.43 1.06
N ALA A 133 20.25 8.47 1.04
CA ALA A 133 19.91 9.80 0.53
C ALA A 133 19.31 9.78 -0.89
N GLN A 134 19.85 8.94 -1.77
CA GLN A 134 19.31 8.81 -3.12
C GLN A 134 17.94 8.14 -3.14
N LEU A 135 17.69 7.13 -2.30
CA LEU A 135 16.37 6.52 -2.17
C LEU A 135 15.33 7.54 -1.64
N VAL A 136 15.71 8.38 -0.68
CA VAL A 136 14.85 9.45 -0.15
C VAL A 136 14.52 10.45 -1.25
N ALA A 137 15.53 10.96 -1.97
CA ALA A 137 15.32 11.89 -3.07
C ALA A 137 14.39 11.32 -4.15
N THR A 138 14.57 10.05 -4.51
CA THR A 138 13.71 9.36 -5.47
C THR A 138 12.29 9.19 -4.97
N ALA A 139 12.09 8.75 -3.71
CA ALA A 139 10.78 8.60 -3.11
C ALA A 139 10.00 9.93 -3.03
N LEU A 140 10.72 11.04 -2.94
CA LEU A 140 10.14 12.38 -2.92
C LEU A 140 9.76 12.88 -4.31
N LEU A 141 10.62 12.68 -5.31
CA LEU A 141 10.60 13.49 -6.54
C LEU A 141 10.53 12.70 -7.84
N ASP A 142 10.66 11.37 -7.86
CA ASP A 142 10.57 10.63 -9.13
C ASP A 142 9.17 10.79 -9.70
N PRO A 143 9.02 11.18 -10.98
CA PRO A 143 7.71 11.42 -11.58
C PRO A 143 6.88 10.15 -11.79
N VAL A 144 7.48 8.96 -11.64
CA VAL A 144 6.80 7.68 -11.77
C VAL A 144 6.55 7.09 -10.39
N GLU A 145 5.26 6.87 -10.10
CA GLU A 145 4.77 6.43 -8.80
C GLU A 145 5.39 5.09 -8.37
N GLU A 146 5.53 4.15 -9.30
CA GLU A 146 6.13 2.84 -9.05
C GLU A 146 7.60 2.95 -8.62
N VAL A 147 8.34 3.89 -9.20
CA VAL A 147 9.75 4.11 -8.85
C VAL A 147 9.85 4.75 -7.46
N SER A 148 9.03 5.77 -7.19
CA SER A 148 8.93 6.41 -5.88
C SER A 148 8.52 5.41 -4.78
N LYS A 149 7.50 4.58 -5.03
CA LYS A 149 7.06 3.51 -4.10
C LYS A 149 8.17 2.51 -3.83
N ARG A 150 8.88 2.07 -4.86
CA ARG A 150 9.97 1.09 -4.69
C ARG A 150 11.12 1.70 -3.89
N ALA A 151 11.48 2.95 -4.16
CA ALA A 151 12.51 3.66 -3.42
C ALA A 151 12.14 3.81 -1.94
N PHE A 152 10.88 4.18 -1.65
CA PHE A 152 10.36 4.27 -0.29
C PHE A 152 10.42 2.91 0.44
N ALA A 153 9.96 1.84 -0.20
CA ALA A 153 9.97 0.50 0.38
C ALA A 153 11.38 -0.04 0.69
N ALA A 154 12.41 0.51 0.05
CA ALA A 154 13.80 0.17 0.27
C ALA A 154 14.49 0.94 1.41
N LEU A 155 13.83 1.94 2.00
CA LEU A 155 14.43 2.76 3.05
C LEU A 155 14.54 2.01 4.39
N PRO A 156 15.71 2.05 5.06
CA PRO A 156 15.88 1.44 6.36
C PRO A 156 15.34 2.33 7.49
N HIS A 157 14.22 1.91 8.11
CA HIS A 157 13.58 2.54 9.29
C HIS A 157 13.06 3.99 9.10
N SER A 158 11.95 4.29 9.78
CA SER A 158 10.96 5.33 9.44
C SER A 158 11.34 6.79 9.66
N ARG A 159 12.62 7.16 9.74
CA ARG A 159 13.02 8.56 9.99
C ARG A 159 12.63 9.49 8.84
N ASP A 160 12.75 9.02 7.61
CA ASP A 160 12.42 9.82 6.42
C ASP A 160 10.91 9.79 6.10
N SER A 161 10.13 8.96 6.79
CA SER A 161 8.70 8.80 6.54
C SER A 161 7.94 10.11 6.72
N GLU A 162 8.30 10.95 7.69
CA GLU A 162 7.67 12.27 7.85
C GLU A 162 7.90 13.16 6.63
N GLN A 163 9.15 13.31 6.20
CA GLN A 163 9.47 14.14 5.04
C GLN A 163 8.77 13.63 3.78
N ILE A 164 8.71 12.31 3.61
CA ILE A 164 8.08 11.66 2.45
C ILE A 164 6.55 11.81 2.50
N ALA A 165 5.93 11.61 3.67
CA ALA A 165 4.50 11.83 3.86
C ALA A 165 4.09 13.27 3.55
N ARG A 166 4.95 14.25 3.87
CA ARG A 166 4.68 15.67 3.60
C ARG A 166 4.94 16.06 2.14
N ASN A 167 6.00 15.56 1.53
CA ASN A 167 6.57 16.20 0.34
C ASN A 167 6.67 15.29 -0.88
N SER A 168 6.34 13.99 -0.79
CA SER A 168 6.37 13.15 -1.99
C SER A 168 5.35 13.65 -3.02
N VAL A 169 5.74 13.68 -4.29
CA VAL A 169 4.87 14.11 -5.39
C VAL A 169 3.67 13.18 -5.61
N HIS A 170 3.71 11.95 -5.08
CA HIS A 170 2.66 10.95 -5.25
C HIS A 170 1.86 10.69 -3.97
N PRO A 171 0.53 10.96 -3.95
CA PRO A 171 -0.32 10.73 -2.78
C PRO A 171 -0.26 9.31 -2.21
N SER A 172 -0.14 8.30 -3.05
CA SER A 172 -0.05 6.90 -2.62
C SER A 172 1.26 6.58 -1.87
N VAL A 173 2.37 7.22 -2.22
CA VAL A 173 3.66 7.09 -1.51
C VAL A 173 3.56 7.80 -0.15
N ARG A 174 2.85 8.93 -0.10
CA ARG A 174 2.59 9.66 1.16
C ARG A 174 1.74 8.83 2.12
N ILE A 175 0.71 8.16 1.61
CA ILE A 175 -0.12 7.20 2.36
C ILE A 175 0.73 6.06 2.91
N ALA A 176 1.58 5.45 2.09
CA ALA A 176 2.49 4.39 2.54
C ALA A 176 3.43 4.90 3.65
N ALA A 177 3.95 6.12 3.52
CA ALA A 177 4.79 6.74 4.54
C ALA A 177 4.06 6.97 5.87
N LEU A 178 2.78 7.36 5.84
CA LEU A 178 1.94 7.53 7.04
C LEU A 178 1.74 6.24 7.84
N GLU A 179 1.84 5.06 7.22
CA GLU A 179 1.77 3.77 7.93
C GLU A 179 2.95 3.59 8.90
N HIS A 180 4.04 4.31 8.68
CA HIS A 180 5.25 4.26 9.52
C HIS A 180 5.37 5.43 10.49
N ILE A 181 4.39 6.35 10.52
CA ILE A 181 4.37 7.51 11.43
C ILE A 181 3.40 7.23 12.58
N ALA A 182 3.96 6.98 13.76
CA ALA A 182 3.19 6.77 15.00
C ALA A 182 2.91 8.05 15.80
N ASN A 183 3.64 9.15 15.53
CA ASN A 183 3.46 10.39 16.28
C ASN A 183 2.15 11.09 15.88
N PRO A 184 1.18 11.24 16.79
CA PRO A 184 -0.12 11.85 16.48
C PRO A 184 0.00 13.34 16.12
N ASP A 185 0.97 14.07 16.67
CA ASP A 185 1.16 15.50 16.38
C ASP A 185 1.58 15.72 14.91
N VAL A 186 2.49 14.88 14.42
CA VAL A 186 2.93 14.90 13.01
C VAL A 186 1.77 14.55 12.10
N ARG A 187 0.99 13.53 12.46
CA ARG A 187 -0.22 13.13 11.72
C ARG A 187 -1.26 14.25 11.69
N LEU A 188 -1.48 14.95 12.81
CA LEU A 188 -2.43 16.06 12.88
C LEU A 188 -1.99 17.21 11.96
N GLN A 189 -0.71 17.60 12.01
CA GLN A 189 -0.18 18.61 11.09
C GLN A 189 -0.41 18.23 9.63
N ILE A 190 -0.14 16.96 9.26
CA ILE A 190 -0.42 16.47 7.91
C ILE A 190 -1.92 16.56 7.60
N CYS A 191 -2.83 16.13 8.49
CA CYS A 191 -4.27 16.27 8.26
C CYS A 191 -4.70 17.72 7.96
N LEU A 192 -4.10 18.70 8.65
CA LEU A 192 -4.48 20.12 8.55
C LEU A 192 -3.87 20.84 7.33
N GLU A 193 -2.67 20.47 6.90
CA GLU A 193 -1.93 21.15 5.83
C GLU A 193 -2.13 20.50 4.45
N GLU A 194 -2.62 19.26 4.42
CA GLU A 194 -2.72 18.43 3.24
C GLU A 194 -3.86 18.83 2.29
N GLY A 195 -3.58 18.85 0.98
CA GLY A 195 -4.57 19.10 -0.08
C GLY A 195 -5.24 17.85 -0.65
N PHE A 196 -4.68 16.66 -0.42
CA PHE A 196 -5.23 15.40 -0.91
C PHE A 196 -6.07 14.68 0.15
N GLU A 197 -7.38 14.59 -0.10
CA GLU A 197 -8.36 14.00 0.83
C GLU A 197 -7.98 12.58 1.30
N GLN A 198 -7.47 11.74 0.40
CA GLN A 198 -7.07 10.37 0.74
C GLN A 198 -5.91 10.33 1.75
N VAL A 199 -4.97 11.28 1.64
CA VAL A 199 -3.83 11.39 2.55
C VAL A 199 -4.30 11.94 3.90
N GLN A 200 -5.21 12.91 3.91
CA GLN A 200 -5.83 13.42 5.14
C GLN A 200 -6.55 12.32 5.92
N LYS A 201 -7.37 11.52 5.23
CA LYS A 201 -8.08 10.38 5.83
C LYS A 201 -7.10 9.38 6.43
N LYS A 202 -6.04 9.01 5.69
CA LYS A 202 -5.01 8.11 6.20
C LYS A 202 -4.29 8.66 7.44
N ALA A 203 -3.97 9.96 7.44
CA ALA A 203 -3.35 10.62 8.58
C ALA A 203 -4.28 10.66 9.81
N CYS A 204 -5.60 10.70 9.60
CA CYS A 204 -6.60 10.69 10.67
C CYS A 204 -6.65 9.37 11.46
N GLU A 205 -6.40 8.23 10.82
CA GLU A 205 -6.51 6.87 11.41
C GLU A 205 -5.61 6.62 12.65
N GLY A 206 -4.65 7.50 12.95
CA GLY A 206 -3.65 7.30 13.99
C GLY A 206 -3.47 8.50 14.93
N LEU A 207 -4.47 9.40 15.01
CA LEU A 207 -4.43 10.57 15.87
C LEU A 207 -4.68 10.25 17.35
N GLY A 208 -5.48 9.21 17.61
CA GLY A 208 -6.07 8.99 18.92
C GLY A 208 -7.06 10.10 19.32
N ASP A 209 -7.76 9.91 20.43
CA ASP A 209 -8.87 10.78 20.82
C ASP A 209 -8.48 12.25 21.05
N VAL A 210 -7.27 12.51 21.59
CA VAL A 210 -6.79 13.89 21.81
C VAL A 210 -6.60 14.61 20.47
N GLY A 211 -5.89 13.99 19.52
CA GLY A 211 -5.69 14.58 18.19
C GLY A 211 -6.99 14.69 17.39
N LEU A 212 -7.92 13.74 17.56
CA LEU A 212 -9.26 13.82 16.96
C LEU A 212 -10.05 15.02 17.52
N GLN A 213 -9.96 15.30 18.82
CA GLN A 213 -10.60 16.46 19.42
C GLN A 213 -10.09 17.76 18.79
N ASP A 214 -8.78 17.88 18.59
CA ASP A 214 -8.18 19.04 17.92
C ASP A 214 -8.65 19.15 16.46
N LEU A 215 -8.74 18.03 15.74
CA LEU A 215 -9.25 17.97 14.36
C LEU A 215 -10.72 18.45 14.26
N PHE A 216 -11.60 18.08 15.19
CA PHE A 216 -13.00 18.52 15.17
C PHE A 216 -13.15 20.03 15.39
N ASN A 217 -12.22 20.63 16.14
CA ASN A 217 -12.18 22.06 16.41
C ASN A 217 -11.54 22.86 15.26
N ALA A 218 -10.76 22.21 14.39
CA ALA A 218 -10.15 22.84 13.23
C ALA A 218 -11.16 23.15 12.12
N ASP A 219 -10.81 24.13 11.28
CA ASP A 219 -11.54 24.47 10.06
C ASP A 219 -11.10 23.55 8.92
N VAL A 220 -11.67 22.34 8.90
CA VAL A 220 -11.40 21.30 7.89
C VAL A 220 -12.70 20.81 7.27
N ALA A 221 -12.57 20.18 6.10
CA ALA A 221 -13.70 19.66 5.34
C ALA A 221 -14.57 18.69 6.17
N GLU A 222 -15.89 18.84 6.03
CA GLU A 222 -16.88 18.03 6.76
C GLU A 222 -16.72 16.53 6.49
N ALA A 223 -16.34 16.15 5.27
CA ALA A 223 -16.08 14.76 4.91
C ALA A 223 -14.93 14.13 5.72
N LEU A 224 -13.89 14.92 6.06
CA LEU A 224 -12.80 14.46 6.92
C LEU A 224 -13.28 14.29 8.36
N LYS A 225 -14.10 15.22 8.87
CA LYS A 225 -14.69 15.11 10.21
C LYS A 225 -15.61 13.89 10.32
N VAL A 226 -16.42 13.61 9.30
CA VAL A 226 -17.25 12.40 9.25
C VAL A 226 -16.39 11.14 9.33
N HIS A 227 -15.29 11.07 8.59
CA HIS A 227 -14.36 9.93 8.68
C HIS A 227 -13.68 9.84 10.06
N ALA A 228 -13.32 10.98 10.66
CA ALA A 228 -12.71 11.04 11.99
C ALA A 228 -13.60 10.44 13.09
N VAL A 229 -14.93 10.54 12.94
CA VAL A 229 -15.88 9.92 13.88
C VAL A 229 -15.71 8.40 13.94
N GLU A 230 -15.34 7.75 12.84
CA GLU A 230 -15.10 6.31 12.77
C GLU A 230 -13.89 5.89 13.61
N GLN A 231 -12.93 6.81 13.79
CA GLN A 231 -11.66 6.59 14.48
C GLN A 231 -11.73 6.84 16.00
N ILE A 232 -12.80 7.44 16.52
CA ILE A 232 -12.94 7.71 17.95
C ILE A 232 -12.95 6.38 18.73
N GLU A 233 -12.14 6.22 19.75
CA GLU A 233 -12.11 4.98 20.54
C GLU A 233 -12.97 5.07 21.79
N GLN A 234 -12.94 6.22 22.47
CA GLN A 234 -13.61 6.37 23.75
C GLN A 234 -15.00 7.03 23.63
N PHE A 235 -15.96 6.44 24.35
CA PHE A 235 -17.33 6.95 24.46
C PHE A 235 -17.44 8.43 24.87
N PRO A 236 -16.64 8.97 25.82
CA PRO A 236 -16.74 10.38 26.21
C PRO A 236 -16.49 11.35 25.05
N LEU A 237 -15.50 11.08 24.19
CA LEU A 237 -15.24 11.92 23.02
C LEU A 237 -16.41 11.83 22.04
N LEU A 238 -16.93 10.63 21.78
CA LEU A 238 -18.06 10.42 20.87
C LEU A 238 -19.32 11.17 21.33
N ILE A 239 -19.60 11.18 22.63
CA ILE A 239 -20.68 11.97 23.25
C ILE A 239 -20.44 13.47 23.05
N SER A 240 -19.21 13.94 23.27
CA SER A 240 -18.88 15.36 23.13
C SER A 240 -19.03 15.86 21.69
N VAL A 241 -18.62 15.05 20.70
CA VAL A 241 -18.73 15.36 19.28
C VAL A 241 -20.18 15.35 18.84
N ALA A 242 -20.95 14.33 19.26
CA ALA A 242 -22.39 14.29 19.00
C ALA A 242 -23.06 15.55 19.56
N ARG A 243 -22.79 15.90 20.83
CA ARG A 243 -23.41 17.06 21.51
C ARG A 243 -23.12 18.39 20.82
N GLN A 244 -21.86 18.70 20.54
CA GLN A 244 -21.49 20.06 20.11
C GLN A 244 -21.85 20.36 18.66
N ARG A 245 -22.22 19.33 17.87
CA ARG A 245 -22.21 19.42 16.40
C ARG A 245 -23.39 18.70 15.73
N LEU A 246 -24.53 18.47 16.40
CA LEU A 246 -25.69 17.79 15.80
C LEU A 246 -26.21 18.44 14.51
N GLU A 247 -26.01 19.75 14.35
CA GLU A 247 -26.36 20.49 13.13
C GLU A 247 -25.50 20.08 11.92
N TYR A 248 -24.31 19.54 12.17
CA TYR A 248 -23.34 19.09 11.17
C TYR A 248 -23.42 17.58 10.93
N GLU A 249 -22.94 17.13 9.77
CA GLU A 249 -23.00 15.72 9.37
C GLU A 249 -22.16 14.82 10.29
N HIS A 250 -20.98 15.27 10.73
CA HIS A 250 -20.15 14.50 11.66
C HIS A 250 -20.82 14.31 13.03
N GLY A 251 -21.57 15.29 13.53
CA GLY A 251 -22.33 15.13 14.78
C GLY A 251 -23.46 14.09 14.65
N LYS A 252 -24.16 14.07 13.50
CA LYS A 252 -25.15 13.03 13.19
C LYS A 252 -24.51 11.64 13.10
N HIS A 253 -23.35 11.52 12.45
CA HIS A 253 -22.61 10.26 12.38
C HIS A 253 -22.14 9.80 13.77
N ALA A 254 -21.72 10.72 14.63
CA ALA A 254 -21.33 10.40 16.01
C ALA A 254 -22.52 9.84 16.80
N LEU A 255 -23.71 10.42 16.61
CA LEU A 255 -24.95 9.93 17.23
C LEU A 255 -25.33 8.51 16.73
N LEU A 256 -25.21 8.25 15.43
CA LEU A 256 -25.44 6.91 14.87
C LEU A 256 -24.43 5.88 15.40
N ARG A 257 -23.17 6.28 15.56
CA ARG A 257 -22.13 5.42 16.11
C ARG A 257 -22.35 5.14 17.61
N LEU A 258 -22.83 6.12 18.38
CA LEU A 258 -23.27 5.91 19.77
C LEU A 258 -24.39 4.90 19.86
N ARG A 259 -25.41 5.02 18.99
CA ARG A 259 -26.50 4.05 18.89
C ARG A 259 -25.95 2.64 18.64
N GLN A 260 -25.07 2.48 17.65
CA GLN A 260 -24.48 1.18 17.33
C GLN A 260 -23.69 0.60 18.52
N ALA A 261 -22.88 1.44 19.18
CA ALA A 261 -22.05 1.01 20.31
C ALA A 261 -22.91 0.58 21.52
N LEU A 262 -23.97 1.33 21.85
CA LEU A 262 -24.93 0.99 22.90
C LEU A 262 -25.76 -0.24 22.57
N HIS A 263 -26.21 -0.36 21.32
CA HIS A 263 -26.90 -1.54 20.82
C HIS A 263 -26.03 -2.80 21.03
N ASN A 264 -24.74 -2.75 20.65
CA ASN A 264 -23.81 -3.85 20.84
C ASN A 264 -23.56 -4.17 22.33
N ALA A 265 -23.41 -3.13 23.16
CA ALA A 265 -23.20 -3.30 24.60
C ALA A 265 -24.41 -3.96 25.28
N LEU A 266 -25.63 -3.48 25.01
CA LEU A 266 -26.86 -4.03 25.57
C LEU A 266 -27.15 -5.46 25.06
N ALA A 267 -26.83 -5.74 23.78
CA ALA A 267 -26.92 -7.08 23.23
C ALA A 267 -25.94 -8.05 23.93
N SER A 268 -24.70 -7.62 24.19
CA SER A 268 -23.71 -8.44 24.91
C SER A 268 -24.06 -8.72 26.38
N GLN A 269 -24.85 -7.83 27.00
CA GLN A 269 -25.35 -7.99 28.36
C GLN A 269 -26.65 -8.80 28.45
N SER A 270 -27.27 -9.14 27.31
CA SER A 270 -28.46 -9.98 27.27
C SER A 270 -28.07 -11.45 27.55
N ILE A 271 -27.90 -11.75 28.83
CA ILE A 271 -27.70 -13.11 29.33
C ILE A 271 -28.92 -13.93 28.93
N CYS A 272 -28.72 -15.05 28.22
CA CYS A 272 -29.80 -16.00 27.97
C CYS A 272 -30.36 -16.48 29.33
N PRO A 273 -31.64 -16.21 29.63
CA PRO A 273 -32.19 -16.44 30.97
C PRO A 273 -32.31 -17.93 31.31
N TYR A 274 -32.16 -18.82 30.32
CA TYR A 274 -32.18 -20.27 30.51
C TYR A 274 -30.81 -20.86 30.82
N CYS A 275 -29.71 -20.20 30.45
CA CYS A 275 -28.36 -20.74 30.67
C CYS A 275 -27.44 -19.84 31.52
N ASN A 276 -27.91 -18.68 31.98
CA ASN A 276 -27.20 -17.77 32.88
C ASN A 276 -25.73 -17.52 32.48
N GLY A 277 -25.46 -17.41 31.17
CA GLY A 277 -24.12 -17.14 30.62
C GLY A 277 -23.16 -18.34 30.57
N SER A 278 -23.60 -19.56 30.87
CA SER A 278 -22.73 -20.76 30.89
C SER A 278 -22.49 -21.41 29.52
N GLY A 279 -23.17 -20.97 28.46
CA GLY A 279 -22.96 -21.46 27.11
C GLY A 279 -21.72 -20.85 26.46
N LYS A 280 -20.75 -21.67 26.04
CA LYS A 280 -19.62 -21.23 25.21
C LYS A 280 -20.14 -20.71 23.85
N GLY A 281 -20.44 -19.43 23.75
CA GLY A 281 -20.80 -18.80 22.48
C GLY A 281 -19.58 -18.71 21.56
N ARG A 282 -19.67 -19.24 20.34
CA ARG A 282 -18.71 -18.89 19.27
C ARG A 282 -19.02 -17.47 18.81
N SER A 283 -18.17 -16.51 19.14
CA SER A 283 -18.09 -15.23 18.43
C SER A 283 -17.40 -15.47 17.08
N GLY A 284 -18.16 -15.93 16.09
CA GLY A 284 -17.67 -16.14 14.72
C GLY A 284 -18.50 -15.33 13.74
N GLY A 285 -17.96 -14.20 13.28
CA GLY A 285 -18.58 -13.38 12.25
C GLY A 285 -17.79 -12.11 11.97
N THR A 286 -16.83 -12.21 11.06
CA THR A 286 -16.12 -11.09 10.44
C THR A 286 -17.14 -10.16 9.77
N LEU A 287 -17.10 -8.87 10.10
CA LEU A 287 -17.87 -7.82 9.44
C LEU A 287 -17.33 -7.60 8.02
N ALA A 288 -18.11 -7.97 7.01
CA ALA A 288 -17.89 -7.52 5.63
C ALA A 288 -19.26 -7.29 4.94
N GLY A 289 -19.50 -6.06 4.51
CA GLY A 289 -20.52 -5.71 3.50
C GLY A 289 -21.93 -5.44 4.04
N GLY A 290 -22.25 -4.17 4.26
CA GLY A 290 -23.58 -3.71 4.65
C GLY A 290 -24.60 -3.78 3.51
N SER A 291 -25.57 -4.68 3.64
CA SER A 291 -26.93 -4.54 3.10
C SER A 291 -27.88 -4.70 4.28
N TRP A 292 -28.64 -3.64 4.57
CA TRP A 292 -29.63 -3.62 5.65
C TRP A 292 -30.86 -4.43 5.23
N GLY A 293 -30.79 -5.74 5.43
CA GLY A 293 -31.94 -6.64 5.37
C GLY A 293 -32.42 -6.95 6.79
N GLY A 294 -33.70 -6.72 7.07
CA GLY A 294 -34.37 -7.05 8.34
C GLY A 294 -34.27 -8.54 8.69
N GLY A 295 -33.16 -8.92 9.33
CA GLY A 295 -32.89 -10.26 9.82
C GLY A 295 -33.07 -10.33 11.32
N SER A 296 -34.00 -11.18 11.78
CA SER A 296 -34.19 -11.47 13.20
C SER A 296 -32.93 -12.11 13.78
N TRP A 297 -32.37 -11.57 14.85
CA TRP A 297 -31.25 -12.20 15.55
C TRP A 297 -31.77 -13.20 16.58
N SER A 298 -31.52 -14.48 16.33
CA SER A 298 -31.53 -15.52 17.34
C SER A 298 -30.10 -15.71 17.86
N HIS A 299 -29.85 -15.37 19.13
CA HIS A 299 -28.70 -15.92 19.82
C HIS A 299 -28.89 -17.44 19.90
N ARG A 300 -28.19 -18.20 19.06
CA ARG A 300 -28.21 -19.67 19.11
C ARG A 300 -27.31 -20.14 20.25
N CYS A 301 -27.92 -20.51 21.36
CA CYS A 301 -27.29 -21.25 22.45
C CYS A 301 -27.50 -22.74 22.20
N GLU A 302 -26.43 -23.53 22.03
CA GLU A 302 -26.52 -25.00 21.80
C GLU A 302 -27.33 -25.73 22.89
N HIS A 303 -27.43 -25.17 24.09
CA HIS A 303 -28.23 -25.74 25.18
C HIS A 303 -29.74 -25.51 25.03
N CYS A 304 -30.17 -24.44 24.33
CA CYS A 304 -31.59 -24.10 24.14
C CYS A 304 -32.19 -24.69 22.86
N ASP A 305 -31.35 -25.03 21.86
CA ASP A 305 -31.79 -25.65 20.60
C ASP A 305 -32.42 -27.05 20.79
N GLY A 306 -32.10 -27.74 21.88
CA GLY A 306 -32.68 -29.05 22.20
C GLY A 306 -34.07 -29.04 22.86
N TYR A 307 -34.51 -27.89 23.40
CA TYR A 307 -35.71 -27.80 24.24
C TYR A 307 -36.81 -26.88 23.69
N GLY A 308 -36.63 -26.27 22.50
CA GLY A 308 -37.67 -25.45 21.87
C GLY A 308 -38.03 -24.17 22.65
N HIS A 309 -37.16 -23.72 23.56
CA HIS A 309 -37.36 -22.48 24.31
C HIS A 309 -36.65 -21.32 23.60
N LEU A 310 -37.43 -20.45 22.98
CA LEU A 310 -36.98 -19.12 22.56
C LEU A 310 -36.70 -18.31 23.82
N ALA A 311 -35.49 -17.75 23.95
CA ALA A 311 -35.23 -16.70 24.95
C ALA A 311 -36.35 -15.64 24.85
N PRO A 312 -36.81 -15.05 25.98
CA PRO A 312 -37.83 -14.01 25.94
C PRO A 312 -37.32 -12.89 25.04
N ARG A 313 -38.00 -12.74 23.90
CA ARG A 313 -37.78 -11.65 22.96
C ARG A 313 -38.13 -10.37 23.72
N MET A 314 -37.16 -9.51 24.01
CA MET A 314 -37.53 -8.09 23.94
C MET A 314 -38.01 -7.87 22.51
N GLU A 315 -39.24 -7.40 22.34
CA GLU A 315 -39.71 -6.99 21.03
C GLU A 315 -38.71 -5.96 20.48
N SER A 316 -38.35 -6.09 19.19
CA SER A 316 -37.31 -5.26 18.56
C SER A 316 -37.52 -3.76 18.84
N GLU A 317 -38.78 -3.32 18.89
CA GLU A 317 -39.17 -1.95 19.21
C GLU A 317 -38.84 -1.54 20.67
N GLN A 318 -39.06 -2.42 21.65
CA GLN A 318 -38.76 -2.14 23.06
C GLN A 318 -37.24 -2.06 23.30
N PHE A 319 -36.46 -2.88 22.58
CA PHE A 319 -35.00 -2.82 22.64
C PHE A 319 -34.46 -1.53 22.00
N GLU A 320 -34.94 -1.17 20.82
CA GLU A 320 -34.58 0.08 20.15
C GLU A 320 -34.99 1.30 21.00
N GLN A 321 -36.18 1.30 21.59
CA GLN A 321 -36.61 2.37 22.48
C GLN A 321 -35.72 2.49 23.72
N ARG A 322 -35.23 1.37 24.26
CA ARG A 322 -34.27 1.36 25.37
C ARG A 322 -32.92 1.94 24.97
N VAL A 323 -32.43 1.65 23.76
CA VAL A 323 -31.21 2.27 23.21
C VAL A 323 -31.40 3.79 23.09
N ILE A 324 -32.50 4.24 22.50
CA ILE A 324 -32.83 5.66 22.31
C ILE A 324 -32.94 6.39 23.66
N ASN A 325 -33.64 5.81 24.64
CA ASN A 325 -33.76 6.39 25.97
C ASN A 325 -32.40 6.48 26.69
N THR A 326 -31.56 5.44 26.56
CA THR A 326 -30.21 5.45 27.13
C THR A 326 -29.35 6.55 26.49
N ILE A 327 -29.46 6.76 25.18
CA ILE A 327 -28.79 7.88 24.49
C ILE A 327 -29.27 9.21 25.07
N ALA A 328 -30.57 9.41 25.22
CA ALA A 328 -31.15 10.64 25.77
C ALA A 328 -30.69 10.91 27.23
N GLU A 329 -30.43 9.87 28.03
CA GLU A 329 -29.91 10.02 29.39
C GLU A 329 -28.43 10.44 29.43
N VAL A 330 -27.60 9.97 28.49
CA VAL A 330 -26.15 10.26 28.46
C VAL A 330 -25.79 11.48 27.62
N LEU A 331 -26.68 11.91 26.73
CA LEU A 331 -26.60 13.15 25.96
C LEU A 331 -27.58 14.17 26.53
N PRO A 332 -27.15 15.06 27.45
CA PRO A 332 -27.99 16.18 27.87
C PRO A 332 -28.14 17.16 26.69
N LEU A 333 -29.27 17.07 25.99
CA LEU A 333 -29.62 17.87 24.82
C LEU A 333 -30.67 18.92 25.18
N SER A 334 -30.65 20.05 24.48
CA SER A 334 -31.78 20.99 24.48
C SER A 334 -33.00 20.38 23.77
N PRO A 335 -34.23 20.88 24.00
CA PRO A 335 -35.43 20.33 23.35
C PRO A 335 -35.37 20.31 21.82
N SER A 336 -34.71 21.29 21.19
CA SER A 336 -34.49 21.32 19.74
C SER A 336 -33.49 20.26 19.27
N GLU A 337 -32.43 20.04 20.04
CA GLU A 337 -31.42 19.01 19.76
C GLU A 337 -31.99 17.61 19.98
N GLU A 338 -32.85 17.41 20.98
CA GLU A 338 -33.57 16.15 21.20
C GLU A 338 -34.47 15.79 20.02
N GLN A 339 -35.17 16.78 19.45
CA GLN A 339 -36.00 16.56 18.27
C GLN A 339 -35.17 16.13 17.06
N LEU A 340 -34.02 16.79 16.83
CA LEU A 340 -33.09 16.45 15.75
C LEU A 340 -32.47 15.06 15.98
N ALA A 341 -32.07 14.74 17.21
CA ALA A 341 -31.53 13.43 17.57
C ALA A 341 -32.55 12.31 17.32
N ARG A 342 -33.83 12.51 17.67
CA ARG A 342 -34.91 11.55 17.38
C ARG A 342 -35.10 11.33 15.88
N GLN A 343 -35.09 12.40 15.08
CA GLN A 343 -35.19 12.30 13.62
C GLN A 343 -34.02 11.49 13.02
N VAL A 344 -32.79 11.75 13.47
CA VAL A 344 -31.60 11.03 13.00
C VAL A 344 -31.62 9.55 13.41
N LEU A 345 -32.13 9.25 14.61
CA LEU A 345 -32.20 7.88 15.13
C LEU A 345 -33.38 7.07 14.58
N GLY A 346 -34.30 7.69 13.83
CA GLY A 346 -35.46 7.03 13.23
C GLY A 346 -36.62 6.80 14.19
N GLY A 347 -36.78 7.68 15.19
CA GLY A 347 -37.89 7.69 16.15
C GLY A 347 -38.99 8.67 15.80
#